data_AF-A0A1Q7HGK0-F1
#
_entry.id   AF-A0A1Q7HGK0-F1
#
_cell.length_a   1.000
_cell.length_b   1.000
_cell.length_c   1.000
_cell.angle_alpha   90.00
_cell.angle_beta   90.00
_cell.angle_gamma   90.00
#
_symmetry.space_group_name_H-M   'P 1'
#
loop_
_entity.id
_entity.type
_entity.pdbx_description
1 polymer ?
#
loop_
_entity_poly.entity_id
_entity_poly.type
_entity_poly.pdbx_seq_one_letter_code
_entity_poly.pdbx_strand_id
1 'polypeptide(L)' 'MKPEDYTRRQAELAGWPVSIETYKLGDIYHCTIANVDPGARFARADGATRDEAESRAIEKATRYLAQTRKFYT' A
#
# COMPACT_ATOMS: atom_id res chain seq x y z
N MET A 1 20.83 4.94 3.91
CA MET A 1 19.98 4.33 4.94
C MET A 1 19.51 2.98 4.46
N LYS A 2 19.62 1.94 5.30
CA LYS A 2 19.09 0.60 4.99
C LYS A 2 17.62 0.57 5.44
N PRO A 3 16.69 0.00 4.65
CA PRO A 3 15.33 -0.22 5.11
C PRO A 3 15.35 -1.30 6.22
N GLU A 4 14.80 -0.94 7.37
CA GLU A 4 14.62 -1.84 8.52
C GLU A 4 13.15 -2.31 8.56
N ASP A 5 12.87 -3.42 9.24
CA ASP A 5 11.50 -3.94 9.40
C ASP A 5 10.72 -4.12 8.07
N TYR A 6 11.40 -4.49 6.99
CA TYR A 6 10.73 -4.73 5.70
C TYR A 6 9.73 -5.87 5.83
N THR A 7 8.45 -5.54 5.60
CA THR A 7 7.33 -6.47 5.58
C THR A 7 6.60 -6.31 4.26
N ARG A 8 6.31 -7.44 3.60
CA ARG A 8 5.45 -7.47 2.43
C ARG A 8 4.35 -8.48 2.64
N ARG A 9 3.10 -8.04 2.43
CA ARG A 9 1.93 -8.92 2.42
C ARG A 9 1.06 -8.64 1.21
N GLN A 10 0.34 -9.65 0.74
CA GLN A 10 -0.72 -9.47 -0.24
C GLN A 10 -2.05 -9.38 0.48
N ALA A 11 -2.92 -8.50 0.01
CA ALA A 11 -4.25 -8.28 0.55
C ALA A 11 -5.21 -8.02 -0.61
N GLU A 12 -6.49 -8.23 -0.39
CA GLU A 12 -7.51 -7.83 -1.35
C GLU A 12 -8.16 -6.54 -0.85
N LEU A 13 -8.12 -5.48 -1.67
CA LEU A 13 -8.78 -4.20 -1.39
C LEU A 13 -9.82 -3.95 -2.48
N ALA A 14 -11.07 -3.70 -2.09
CA ALA A 14 -12.18 -3.45 -3.03
C ALA A 14 -12.31 -4.50 -4.15
N GLY A 15 -11.96 -5.76 -3.87
CA GLY A 15 -11.96 -6.86 -4.84
C GLY A 15 -10.82 -6.79 -5.86
N TRP A 16 -9.72 -6.11 -5.54
CA TRP A 16 -8.47 -6.09 -6.31
C TRP A 16 -7.33 -6.67 -5.47
N PRO A 17 -6.53 -7.60 -6.02
CA PRO A 17 -5.34 -8.12 -5.34
C PRO A 17 -4.26 -7.04 -5.31
N VAL A 18 -3.88 -6.62 -4.12
CA VAL A 18 -2.83 -5.63 -3.90
C VAL A 18 -1.71 -6.21 -3.05
N SER A 19 -0.52 -5.67 -3.23
CA SER A 19 0.64 -5.91 -2.39
C SER A 19 0.90 -4.68 -1.53
N ILE A 20 1.00 -4.91 -0.23
CA ILE A 20 1.28 -3.91 0.80
C ILE A 20 2.70 -4.17 1.28
N GLU A 21 3.59 -3.24 0.99
CA GLU A 21 4.99 -3.24 1.41
C GLU A 21 5.19 -2.14 2.44
N THR A 22 5.62 -2.50 3.64
CA THR A 22 5.95 -1.55 4.70
C THR A 22 7.40 -1.71 5.11
N TYR A 23 8.13 -0.61 5.24
CA TYR A 23 9.51 -0.61 5.71
C TYR A 23 9.77 0.65 6.54
N LYS A 24 10.66 0.54 7.52
CA LYS A 24 11.13 1.66 8.32
C LYS A 24 12.37 2.26 7.68
N LEU A 25 12.40 3.59 7.56
CA LEU A 25 13.55 4.34 7.07
C LEU A 25 13.84 5.49 8.04
N GLY A 26 14.90 5.36 8.83
CA GLY A 26 15.16 6.29 9.94
C GLY A 26 14.08 6.14 11.00
N ASP A 27 13.37 7.21 11.32
CA ASP A 27 12.28 7.22 12.32
C ASP A 27 10.87 7.15 11.70
N ILE A 28 10.78 6.97 10.38
CA ILE A 28 9.51 7.00 9.65
C ILE A 28 9.21 5.61 9.06
N TYR A 29 7.97 5.15 9.24
CA TYR A 29 7.45 3.99 8.53
C TYR A 29 6.87 4.42 7.19
N HIS A 30 7.34 3.78 6.12
CA HIS A 30 6.82 3.94 4.78
C HIS A 30 6.01 2.72 4.40
N CYS A 31 4.75 2.94 4.04
CA CYS A 31 3.88 1.91 3.48
C CYS A 31 3.60 2.24 2.01
N THR A 32 3.79 1.26 1.14
CA THR A 32 3.55 1.34 -0.29
C THR A 32 2.58 0.24 -0.70
N ILE A 33 1.54 0.62 -1.45
CA ILE A 33 0.56 -0.31 -1.99
C ILE A 33 0.66 -0.30 -3.51
N ALA A 34 0.88 -1.49 -4.05
CA ALA A 34 0.97 -1.75 -5.48
C ALA A 34 -0.04 -2.82 -5.87
N ASN A 35 -0.65 -2.70 -7.04
CA ASN A 35 -1.48 -3.78 -7.59
C ASN A 35 -0.58 -4.99 -7.89
N VAL A 36 -1.05 -6.21 -7.64
CA VAL A 36 -0.27 -7.42 -7.95
C VAL A 36 -0.07 -7.55 -9.47
N ASP A 37 -1.07 -7.16 -10.26
CA ASP A 37 -1.04 -7.19 -11.73
C ASP A 37 -1.73 -5.92 -12.26
N PRO A 38 -1.03 -4.99 -12.93
CA PRO A 38 0.29 -5.09 -13.58
C PRO A 38 1.51 -4.67 -12.72
N GLY A 39 1.45 -4.76 -11.39
CA GLY A 39 2.57 -4.31 -10.53
C GLY A 39 2.61 -2.79 -10.26
N ALA A 40 1.59 -2.04 -10.69
CA ALA A 40 1.58 -0.58 -10.60
C ALA A 40 1.40 -0.10 -9.15
N ARG A 41 2.33 0.75 -8.70
CA ARG A 41 2.24 1.47 -7.41
C ARG A 41 1.26 2.62 -7.53
N PHE A 42 0.15 2.57 -6.78
CA PHE A 42 -0.92 3.57 -6.87
C PHE A 42 -1.19 4.29 -5.55
N ALA A 43 -0.76 3.73 -4.41
CA ALA A 43 -0.87 4.40 -3.12
C ALA A 43 0.40 4.25 -2.30
N ARG A 44 0.73 5.31 -1.54
CA ARG A 44 1.80 5.33 -0.55
C ARG A 44 1.42 6.23 0.61
N ALA A 45 1.88 5.86 1.79
CA ALA A 45 1.76 6.69 2.98
C ALA A 45 2.97 6.51 3.89
N ASP A 46 3.14 7.51 4.73
CA ASP A 46 4.15 7.57 5.77
C ASP A 46 3.47 7.82 7.12
N GLY A 47 4.08 7.29 8.17
CA GLY A 47 3.58 7.38 9.54
C GLY A 47 4.70 7.21 10.55
N ALA A 48 4.46 7.69 11.77
CA ALA A 48 5.39 7.49 12.89
C ALA A 48 5.40 6.02 13.36
N THR A 49 4.35 5.27 13.05
CA THR A 49 4.20 3.86 13.36
C THR A 49 3.79 3.05 12.13
N ARG A 50 4.05 1.75 12.16
CA ARG A 50 3.65 0.81 11.10
C ARG A 50 2.14 0.85 10.85
N ASP A 51 1.35 0.80 11.92
CA ASP A 51 -0.12 0.77 11.87
C ASP A 51 -0.70 2.04 11.24
N GLU A 52 -0.16 3.20 11.60
CA GLU A 52 -0.58 4.48 11.04
C GLU A 52 -0.23 4.59 9.55
N ALA A 53 0.98 4.17 9.16
CA ALA A 53 1.39 4.16 7.77
C ALA A 53 0.53 3.21 6.92
N GLU A 54 0.25 2.00 7.43
CA GLU A 54 -0.61 1.02 6.77
C GLU A 54 -2.04 1.54 6.64
N SER A 55 -2.64 2.02 7.72
CA SER A 55 -4.02 2.53 7.74
C SER A 55 -4.21 3.67 6.73
N ARG A 56 -3.29 4.65 6.71
CA ARG A 56 -3.33 5.77 5.75
C ARG A 56 -3.14 5.31 4.31
N ALA A 57 -2.26 4.33 4.07
CA ALA A 57 -2.05 3.80 2.74
C ALA A 57 -3.27 3.03 2.24
N ILE A 58 -3.87 2.19 3.09
CA ILE A 58 -5.07 1.41 2.79
C ILE A 58 -6.26 2.32 2.52
N GLU A 59 -6.46 3.39 3.31
CA GLU A 59 -7.54 4.35 3.08
C GLU A 59 -7.41 5.03 1.71
N LYS A 60 -6.21 5.52 1.37
CA LYS A 60 -5.92 6.10 0.05
C LYS A 60 -6.13 5.08 -1.07
N ALA A 61 -5.62 3.86 -0.89
CA ALA A 61 -5.75 2.80 -1.87
C ALA A 61 -7.22 2.45 -2.12
N THR A 62 -8.00 2.28 -1.06
CA THR A 62 -9.44 2.01 -1.11
C THR A 62 -10.18 3.12 -1.85
N ARG A 63 -9.86 4.39 -1.54
CA ARG A 63 -10.46 5.55 -2.21
C ARG A 63 -10.12 5.63 -3.69
N TYR A 64 -8.90 5.26 -4.08
CA TYR A 64 -8.52 5.21 -5.50
C TYR A 64 -9.19 4.06 -6.23
N LEU A 65 -9.19 2.86 -5.65
CA LEU A 65 -9.84 1.69 -6.22
C LEU A 65 -11.36 1.87 -6.36
N ALA A 66 -11.99 2.60 -5.43
CA ALA A 66 -13.40 2.97 -5.53
C ALA A 66 -13.69 3.92 -6.71
N GLN A 67 -12.72 4.73 -7.13
CA GLN A 67 -12.83 5.60 -8.30
C GLN A 67 -12.43 4.88 -9.60
N THR A 68 -11.62 3.83 -9.50
CA THR A 68 -11.21 3.01 -10.65
C THR A 68 -12.40 2.18 -11.15
N ARG A 69 -12.93 2.55 -12.33
CA ARG A 69 -13.91 1.71 -13.04
C ARG A 69 -13.26 0.39 -13.45
N LYS A 70 -13.87 -0.73 -13.04
CA LYS A 70 -13.56 -2.05 -13.60
C LYS A 70 -13.99 -2.05 -15.07
N PHE A 71 -13.03 -1.94 -15.98
CA PHE A 71 -13.28 -2.29 -17.38
C PHE A 71 -13.19 -3.81 -17.47
N TYR A 72 -14.34 -4.47 -17.58
CA TYR A 72 -14.40 -5.84 -18.06
C TYR A 72 -14.32 -5.77 -19.60
N THR A 73 -13.32 -6.43 -20.18
CA THR A 73 -13.30 -6.74 -21.62
C THR A 73 -13.94 -8.10 -21.83
#